data_AF-A0A432GLH3-F1
#
_entry.id   AF-A0A432GLH3-F1
#
_cell.length_a   1.000
_cell.length_b   1.000
_cell.length_c   1.000
_cell.angle_alpha   90.00
_cell.angle_beta   90.00
_cell.angle_gamma   90.00
#
_symmetry.space_group_name_H-M   'P 1'
#
loop_
_entity.id
_entity.type
_entity.pdbx_description
1 polymer ?
#
loop_
_entity_poly.entity_id
_entity_poly.type
_entity_poly.pdbx_seq_one_letter_code
_entity_poly.pdbx_strand_id
1 'polypeptide(L)' 'PLPAFAVRIALGEMANELLLSSNRVYPSKLMESGYKFLHPELNQALINLK' A
#
# COMPACT_ATOMS: atom_id res chain seq x y z
N PRO A 1 -5.09 13.92 -0.21
CA PRO A 1 -5.29 13.29 -1.55
C PRO A 1 -4.75 14.18 -2.69
N LEU A 2 -3.79 13.66 -3.47
CA LEU A 2 -3.27 14.36 -4.65
C LEU A 2 -4.20 14.11 -5.86
N PRO A 3 -4.49 15.12 -6.71
CA PRO A 3 -5.33 14.91 -7.89
C PRO A 3 -4.70 13.90 -8.85
N ALA A 4 -5.50 12.95 -9.35
CA ALA A 4 -5.03 11.89 -10.25
C ALA A 4 -4.30 12.40 -11.51
N PHE A 5 -4.64 13.61 -11.98
CA PHE A 5 -3.97 14.25 -13.12
C PHE A 5 -2.54 14.73 -12.79
N ALA A 6 -2.30 15.24 -11.58
CA ALA A 6 -0.96 15.68 -11.16
C ALA A 6 0.02 14.50 -11.05
N VAL A 7 -0.47 13.34 -10.59
CA VAL A 7 0.30 12.09 -10.51
C VAL A 7 0.68 11.58 -11.91
N ARG A 8 -0.24 11.65 -12.88
CA ARG A 8 0.00 11.27 -14.27
C ARG A 8 1.08 12.13 -14.95
N ILE A 9 1.14 13.41 -14.64
CA ILE A 9 2.19 14.31 -15.17
C ILE A 9 3.56 13.99 -14.57
N ALA A 10 3.63 13.70 -13.27
CA ALA A 10 4.89 13.46 -12.58
C ALA A 10 5.51 12.07 -12.86
N LEU A 11 4.70 11.04 -13.09
CA LEU A 11 5.13 9.63 -13.20
C LEU A 11 4.94 9.02 -14.61
N GLY A 12 4.46 9.79 -15.59
CA GLY A 12 4.21 9.31 -16.95
C GLY A 12 3.10 8.26 -17.06
N GLU A 13 3.16 7.39 -18.07
CA GLU A 13 2.16 6.32 -18.29
C GLU A 13 2.06 5.31 -17.13
N MET A 14 3.12 5.17 -16.31
CA MET A 14 3.18 4.24 -15.16
C MET A 14 2.29 4.66 -13.98
N ALA A 15 1.78 5.90 -13.96
CA ALA A 15 0.92 6.41 -12.90
C ALA A 15 -0.41 5.65 -12.76
N ASN A 16 -0.96 5.16 -13.88
CA ASN A 16 -2.24 4.47 -13.89
C ASN A 16 -2.17 3.08 -13.26
N GLU A 17 -1.04 2.37 -13.39
CA GLU A 17 -0.91 1.00 -12.89
C GLU A 17 -0.48 0.92 -11.42
N LEU A 18 0.27 1.89 -10.89
CA LEU A 18 0.83 1.79 -9.53
C LEU A 18 0.03 2.53 -8.46
N LEU A 19 -0.64 3.63 -8.80
CA LEU A 19 -1.33 4.48 -7.81
C LEU A 19 -2.85 4.48 -7.94
N LEU A 20 -3.38 4.11 -9.11
CA LEU A 20 -4.82 4.05 -9.37
C LEU A 20 -5.36 2.62 -9.44
N SER A 21 -4.49 1.61 -9.47
CA SER A 21 -4.90 0.22 -9.35
C SER A 21 -4.90 -0.20 -7.86
N SER A 22 -6.05 -0.67 -7.39
CA SER A 22 -6.17 -1.25 -6.05
C SER A 22 -5.76 -2.71 -6.10
N ASN A 23 -4.66 -3.07 -5.46
CA ASN A 23 -4.26 -4.47 -5.29
C ASN A 23 -4.71 -4.98 -3.92
N ARG A 24 -5.77 -5.79 -3.89
CA ARG A 24 -6.26 -6.44 -2.66
C ARG A 24 -5.49 -7.73 -2.40
N VAL A 25 -4.37 -7.62 -1.69
CA VAL A 25 -3.49 -8.76 -1.36
C VAL A 25 -3.82 -9.32 0.02
N TYR A 26 -3.92 -10.65 0.13
CA TYR A 26 -4.11 -11.36 1.41
C TYR A 26 -2.84 -12.17 1.77
N PRO A 27 -2.25 -11.98 2.96
CA PRO A 27 -0.93 -12.55 3.30
C PRO A 27 -1.00 -14.00 3.81
N SER A 28 -1.62 -14.92 3.06
CA SER A 28 -1.84 -16.33 3.48
C SER A 28 -0.58 -17.05 3.94
N LYS A 29 0.49 -16.99 3.15
CA LYS A 29 1.77 -17.66 3.46
C LYS A 29 2.41 -17.18 4.76
N LEU A 30 2.26 -15.89 5.10
CA LEU A 30 2.83 -15.33 6.32
C LEU A 30 2.03 -15.77 7.55
N MET A 31 0.70 -15.90 7.42
CA MET A 31 -0.12 -16.43 8.49
C MET A 31 0.15 -17.92 8.73
N GLU A 32 0.28 -18.71 7.67
CA GLU A 32 0.57 -20.15 7.73
C GLU A 32 1.94 -20.43 8.35
N SER A 33 2.93 -19.55 8.13
CA SER A 33 4.25 -19.68 8.75
C SER A 33 4.29 -19.27 10.23
N GLY A 34 3.19 -18.78 10.78
CA GLY A 34 3.11 -18.28 12.16
C GLY A 34 3.79 -16.93 12.38
N TYR A 35 4.04 -16.17 11.31
CA TYR A 35 4.63 -14.83 11.42
C TYR A 35 3.70 -13.88 12.18
N LYS A 36 4.24 -13.19 13.18
CA LYS A 36 3.52 -12.18 13.96
C LYS A 36 3.87 -10.79 13.43
N PHE A 37 2.88 -10.13 12.83
CA PHE A 37 3.03 -8.74 12.39
C PHE A 37 3.26 -7.82 13.59
N LEU A 38 4.29 -6.96 13.51
CA LEU A 38 4.52 -5.91 14.52
C LEU A 38 3.34 -4.93 14.58
N HIS A 39 2.74 -4.65 13.43
CA HIS A 39 1.60 -3.74 13.27
C HIS A 39 0.54 -4.42 12.38
N PRO A 40 -0.33 -5.28 12.94
CA PRO A 40 -1.39 -5.96 12.18
C PRO A 40 -2.43 -4.99 11.63
N GLU A 41 -2.60 -3.82 12.26
CA GLU A 41 -3.56 -2.81 11.87
C GLU A 41 -2.87 -1.58 11.27
N LEU A 42 -3.46 -1.03 10.20
CA LEU A 42 -2.91 0.13 9.49
C LEU A 42 -2.69 1.33 10.42
N ASN A 43 -3.63 1.57 11.34
CA ASN A 43 -3.54 2.67 12.30
C ASN A 43 -2.29 2.57 13.19
N GLN A 44 -1.94 1.36 13.62
CA GLN A 44 -0.75 1.14 14.44
C GLN A 44 0.53 1.39 13.64
N ALA A 45 0.55 1.01 12.36
CA ALA A 45 1.68 1.27 11.48
C ALA A 45 1.89 2.77 11.24
N LEU A 46 0.80 3.53 11.05
CA LEU A 46 0.85 4.97 10.80
C LEU A 46 1.33 5.78 12.02
N ILE A 47 0.97 5.38 13.24
CA ILE A 47 1.43 6.06 14.47
C ILE A 47 2.94 5.85 14.69
N ASN A 48 3.49 4.73 14.24
CA ASN A 48 4.91 4.38 14.43
C ASN A 48 5.83 4.88 13.31
N LEU A 49 5.29 5.55 12.30
CA LEU A 49 6.06 6.21 11.24
C LEU A 49 6.69 7.50 11.81
N LYS A 50 8.00 7.45 12.10
CA LYS A 50 8.82 8.61 12.46
C LYS A 50 9.40 9.29 11.23
#